data_AF-A0A1I0WJ78-F1
#
_entry.id   AF-A0A1I0WJ78-F1
#
_cell.length_a   1.000
_cell.length_b   1.000
_cell.length_c   1.000
_cell.angle_alpha   90.00
_cell.angle_beta   90.00
_cell.angle_gamma   90.00
#
_symmetry.space_group_name_H-M   'P 1'
#
loop_
_entity.id
_entity.type
_entity.pdbx_description
1 polymer ?
#
loop_
_entity_poly.entity_id
_entity_poly.type
_entity_poly.pdbx_seq_one_letter_code
_entity_poly.pdbx_strand_id
1 'polypeptide(L)'
;MPTILRFFTARRSTLTVPVVLALGAALMAPVVQAQQLQTKFGCSLTRDEDGEKVIYGDTGEFKLDGDKIEAFRWESAQYRPTHGFECSIDTGDGLQAELQEDGQTDNWRITLKDPVAARHQRGYDSFNHGMNCSIRLQRDGDKLHVLPSCPALCGSRVNFTELSVDLKTGECNYQ
;
A
#
# COMPACT_ATOMS: atom_id res chain seq x y z
N MET A 1 69.60 -71.49 -17.99
CA MET A 1 69.02 -72.04 -19.24
C MET A 1 67.52 -72.19 -19.04
N PRO A 2 66.66 -71.93 -20.04
CA PRO A 2 66.30 -70.66 -20.72
C PRO A 2 64.95 -70.09 -20.18
N THR A 3 64.62 -68.79 -20.23
CA THR A 3 64.09 -67.97 -21.36
C THR A 3 62.69 -68.47 -21.83
N ILE A 4 61.56 -67.75 -21.88
CA ILE A 4 61.10 -66.55 -22.62
C ILE A 4 59.59 -66.34 -22.21
N LEU A 5 59.13 -65.15 -21.74
CA LEU A 5 58.48 -64.04 -22.52
C LEU A 5 57.05 -64.44 -23.01
N ARG A 6 55.92 -63.71 -22.94
CA ARG A 6 55.45 -62.29 -22.97
C ARG A 6 53.95 -62.34 -22.54
N PHE A 7 53.16 -61.29 -22.25
CA PHE A 7 52.86 -60.08 -23.02
C PHE A 7 52.10 -59.04 -22.17
N PHE A 8 52.44 -57.78 -22.44
CA PHE A 8 51.74 -56.50 -22.30
C PHE A 8 50.22 -56.50 -22.05
N THR A 9 49.77 -55.58 -21.19
CA THR A 9 48.85 -54.50 -21.63
C THR A 9 48.89 -53.31 -20.69
N ALA A 10 48.99 -52.11 -21.29
CA ALA A 10 49.02 -50.82 -20.62
C ALA A 10 47.64 -50.36 -20.15
N ARG A 11 47.57 -49.60 -19.05
CA ARG A 11 46.52 -48.59 -18.85
C ARG A 11 47.03 -47.41 -18.03
N ARG A 12 47.08 -46.26 -18.69
CA ARG A 12 47.07 -44.91 -18.10
C ARG A 12 45.77 -44.71 -17.31
N SER A 13 45.84 -43.87 -16.27
CA SER A 13 44.82 -42.93 -15.75
C SER A 13 45.29 -42.48 -14.37
N THR A 14 45.21 -41.24 -13.90
CA THR A 14 44.73 -39.94 -14.38
C THR A 14 45.22 -38.94 -13.33
N LEU A 15 45.69 -37.76 -13.76
CA LEU A 15 46.07 -36.65 -12.89
C LEU A 15 44.88 -36.17 -12.06
N THR A 16 45.05 -36.10 -10.74
CA THR A 16 44.12 -35.45 -9.81
C THR A 16 44.41 -33.95 -9.78
N VAL A 17 43.47 -33.15 -10.27
CA VAL A 17 43.46 -31.68 -10.14
C VAL A 17 42.79 -31.34 -8.79
N PRO A 18 43.42 -30.57 -7.89
CA PRO A 18 42.75 -30.14 -6.67
C PRO A 18 41.82 -28.96 -6.97
N VAL A 19 40.57 -29.12 -6.57
CA VAL A 19 39.51 -28.12 -6.54
C VAL A 19 39.85 -27.10 -5.44
N VAL A 20 40.22 -25.87 -5.81
CA VAL A 20 40.22 -24.71 -4.90
C VAL A 20 39.75 -23.49 -5.69
N LEU A 21 38.47 -23.15 -5.56
CA LEU A 21 37.91 -21.80 -5.78
C LEU A 21 36.43 -21.81 -5.34
N ALA A 22 36.25 -21.72 -4.03
CA ALA A 22 34.99 -21.35 -3.40
C ALA A 22 35.28 -20.17 -2.46
N LEU A 23 34.27 -19.30 -2.27
CA LEU A 23 34.23 -18.07 -1.47
C LEU A 23 34.67 -16.79 -2.19
N GLY A 24 33.70 -16.14 -2.84
CA GLY A 24 33.84 -14.78 -3.34
C GLY A 24 32.59 -14.21 -3.98
N ALA A 25 31.40 -14.67 -3.60
CA ALA A 25 30.15 -14.02 -3.97
C ALA A 25 29.43 -13.64 -2.67
N ALA A 26 29.90 -12.55 -2.07
CA ALA A 26 29.13 -11.85 -1.05
C ALA A 26 27.79 -11.48 -1.70
N LEU A 27 26.73 -12.16 -1.24
CA LEU A 27 25.35 -11.85 -1.52
C LEU A 27 25.12 -10.38 -1.15
N MET A 28 25.19 -9.49 -2.14
CA MET A 28 24.50 -8.21 -2.05
C MET A 28 23.01 -8.54 -2.15
N ALA A 29 22.44 -9.00 -1.03
CA ALA A 29 20.99 -8.98 -0.87
C ALA A 29 20.58 -7.51 -1.00
N PRO A 30 19.62 -7.17 -1.89
CA PRO A 30 19.07 -5.83 -1.90
C PRO A 30 18.53 -5.56 -0.50
N VAL A 31 19.00 -4.48 0.13
CA VAL A 31 18.38 -3.96 1.33
C VAL A 31 17.02 -3.44 0.86
N VAL A 32 15.98 -4.25 1.03
CA VAL A 32 14.60 -3.79 0.89
C VAL A 32 14.44 -2.75 2.01
N GLN A 33 14.61 -1.48 1.67
CA GLN A 33 14.17 -0.40 2.55
C GLN A 33 12.66 -0.53 2.62
N ALA A 34 12.17 -1.08 3.74
CA ALA A 34 10.74 -1.11 4.01
C ALA A 34 10.23 0.33 3.91
N GLN A 35 9.32 0.55 2.96
CA GLN A 35 8.74 1.87 2.70
C GLN A 35 7.87 2.23 3.91
N GLN A 36 8.12 3.40 4.51
CA GLN A 36 7.44 3.87 5.71
C GLN A 36 6.58 5.10 5.41
N LEU A 37 5.32 5.03 5.82
CA LEU A 37 4.42 6.18 5.82
C LEU A 37 4.07 6.51 7.26
N GLN A 38 4.38 7.72 7.71
CA GLN A 38 3.87 8.27 8.97
C GLN A 38 3.40 9.69 8.73
N THR A 39 2.10 9.93 8.83
CA THR A 39 1.53 11.26 8.62
C THR A 39 0.22 11.48 9.38
N LYS A 40 -0.10 12.75 9.59
CA LYS A 40 -1.40 13.22 10.04
C LYS A 40 -1.77 14.50 9.30
N PHE A 41 -3.00 14.59 8.83
CA PHE A 41 -3.49 15.78 8.12
C PHE A 41 -4.96 16.08 8.45
N GLY A 42 -5.35 17.32 8.14
CA GLY A 42 -6.74 17.77 8.18
C GLY A 42 -6.98 18.75 7.04
N CYS A 43 -7.98 18.47 6.23
CA CYS A 43 -8.32 19.21 5.02
C CYS A 43 -9.79 19.64 5.10
N SER A 44 -10.09 20.82 4.54
CA SER A 44 -11.46 21.23 4.35
C SER A 44 -11.61 22.08 3.08
N LEU A 45 -12.77 21.98 2.45
CA LEU A 45 -13.11 22.76 1.27
C LEU A 45 -14.57 23.16 1.34
N THR A 46 -14.86 24.42 1.02
CA THR A 46 -16.24 24.89 0.86
C THR A 46 -16.53 25.10 -0.62
N ARG A 47 -17.67 24.59 -1.10
CA ARG A 47 -18.19 24.80 -2.46
C ARG A 47 -19.64 25.26 -2.41
N ASP A 48 -20.09 25.88 -3.50
CA ASP A 48 -21.51 26.08 -3.77
C ASP A 48 -21.93 25.00 -4.77
N GLU A 49 -22.91 24.18 -4.41
CA GLU A 49 -23.46 23.12 -5.26
C GLU A 49 -24.98 23.24 -5.27
N ASP A 50 -25.55 23.43 -6.46
CA ASP A 50 -26.98 23.60 -6.68
C ASP A 50 -27.61 24.75 -5.83
N GLY A 51 -26.83 25.81 -5.56
CA GLY A 51 -27.27 26.94 -4.74
C GLY A 51 -27.20 26.70 -3.23
N GLU A 52 -26.62 25.57 -2.81
CA GLU A 52 -26.35 25.27 -1.40
C GLU A 52 -24.86 25.34 -1.09
N LYS A 53 -24.52 25.90 0.08
CA LYS A 53 -23.17 25.84 0.61
C LYS A 53 -22.87 24.42 1.12
N VAL A 54 -21.89 23.77 0.50
CA VAL A 54 -21.40 22.44 0.88
C VAL A 54 -20.02 22.57 1.49
N ILE A 55 -19.80 21.92 2.64
CA ILE A 55 -18.49 21.84 3.28
C ILE A 55 -18.03 20.40 3.28
N TYR A 56 -16.85 20.20 2.74
CA TYR A 56 -16.10 18.96 2.73
C TYR A 56 -15.01 19.05 3.80
N GLY A 57 -14.90 18.05 4.68
CA GLY A 57 -13.77 17.87 5.60
C GLY A 57 -13.19 16.46 5.56
N ASP A 58 -11.86 16.34 5.60
CA ASP A 58 -11.14 15.06 5.66
C ASP A 58 -10.03 15.13 6.69
N THR A 59 -9.88 14.11 7.53
CA THR A 59 -8.72 13.98 8.42
C THR A 59 -8.14 12.58 8.30
N GLY A 60 -6.81 12.49 8.26
CA GLY A 60 -6.10 11.22 8.12
C GLY A 60 -5.01 11.09 9.16
N GLU A 61 -4.83 9.88 9.67
CA GLU A 61 -3.72 9.45 10.50
C GLU A 61 -3.25 8.09 9.99
N PHE A 62 -2.10 8.07 9.32
CA PHE A 62 -1.57 6.87 8.67
C PHE A 62 -0.18 6.56 9.21
N LYS A 63 0.00 5.32 9.67
CA LYS A 63 1.29 4.76 10.07
C LYS A 63 1.43 3.35 9.49
N LEU A 64 2.24 3.23 8.44
CA LEU A 64 2.51 2.00 7.70
C LEU A 64 4.02 1.72 7.70
N ASP A 65 4.39 0.46 7.89
CA ASP A 65 5.76 -0.05 7.76
C ASP A 65 5.73 -1.25 6.81
N GLY A 66 6.03 -1.01 5.53
CA GLY A 66 5.76 -1.96 4.47
C GLY A 66 4.26 -2.24 4.31
N ASP A 67 3.87 -3.51 4.41
CA ASP A 67 2.47 -3.99 4.38
C ASP A 67 1.83 -4.03 5.79
N LYS A 68 2.57 -3.67 6.84
CA LYS A 68 2.07 -3.65 8.20
C LYS A 68 1.39 -2.31 8.50
N ILE A 69 0.13 -2.38 8.91
CA ILE A 69 -0.62 -1.23 9.44
C ILE A 69 -0.36 -1.09 10.93
N GLU A 70 0.34 -0.04 11.35
CA GLU A 70 0.56 0.27 12.77
C GLU A 70 -0.53 1.18 13.33
N ALA A 71 -0.98 2.14 12.53
CA ALA A 71 -2.13 2.98 12.81
C ALA A 71 -2.78 3.38 11.49
N PHE A 72 -4.10 3.39 11.46
CA PHE A 72 -4.85 3.88 10.33
C PHE A 72 -6.16 4.45 10.82
N ARG A 73 -6.41 5.70 10.47
CA ARG A 73 -7.71 6.34 10.61
C ARG A 73 -7.89 7.34 9.48
N TRP A 74 -9.02 7.26 8.81
CA TRP A 74 -9.45 8.26 7.84
C TRP A 74 -10.91 8.60 8.09
N GLU A 75 -11.15 9.88 8.35
CA GLU A 75 -12.49 10.43 8.56
C GLU A 75 -12.80 11.36 7.40
N SER A 76 -13.96 11.20 6.76
CA SER A 76 -14.41 12.02 5.64
C SER A 76 -15.87 12.43 5.84
N ALA A 77 -16.11 13.74 5.85
CA ALA A 77 -17.43 14.30 6.11
C ALA A 77 -17.88 15.27 5.01
N GLN A 78 -19.19 15.30 4.77
CA GLN A 78 -19.88 16.28 3.94
C GLN A 78 -20.97 16.93 4.78
N TYR A 79 -20.96 18.26 4.85
CA TYR A 79 -21.95 19.04 5.56
C TYR A 79 -22.70 19.95 4.60
N ARG A 80 -24.03 19.89 4.67
CA ARG A 80 -24.96 20.82 4.03
C ARG A 80 -25.85 21.45 5.12
N PRO A 81 -26.55 22.56 4.84
CA PRO A 81 -27.43 23.17 5.84
C PRO A 81 -28.55 22.25 6.31
N THR A 82 -29.01 21.33 5.45
CA THR A 82 -30.19 20.47 5.69
C THR A 82 -29.84 19.04 6.10
N HIS A 83 -28.61 18.59 5.87
CA HIS A 83 -28.18 17.21 6.13
C HIS A 83 -26.65 17.12 6.12
N GLY A 84 -26.11 16.00 6.59
CA GLY A 84 -24.69 15.72 6.50
C GLY A 84 -24.42 14.22 6.51
N PHE A 85 -23.24 13.86 6.04
CA PHE A 85 -22.76 12.48 6.02
C PHE A 85 -21.35 12.44 6.59
N GLU A 86 -21.08 11.40 7.39
CA GLU A 86 -19.80 11.13 8.01
C GLU A 86 -19.37 9.72 7.66
N CYS A 87 -18.11 9.58 7.31
CA CYS A 87 -17.41 8.34 7.14
C CYS A 87 -16.25 8.27 8.12
N SER A 88 -16.06 7.13 8.77
CA SER A 88 -14.83 6.79 9.48
C SER A 88 -14.39 5.38 9.09
N ILE A 89 -13.11 5.24 8.76
CA ILE A 89 -12.42 3.97 8.55
C ILE A 89 -11.21 3.95 9.46
N ASP A 90 -11.06 2.90 10.25
CA ASP A 90 -9.91 2.70 11.12
C ASP A 90 -9.52 1.22 11.22
N THR A 91 -8.48 0.93 12.02
CA THR A 91 -7.96 -0.43 12.21
C THR A 91 -9.00 -1.44 12.71
N GLY A 92 -10.09 -1.00 13.34
CA GLY A 92 -11.18 -1.84 13.80
C GLY A 92 -12.04 -2.42 12.67
N ASP A 93 -11.91 -1.91 11.44
CA ASP A 93 -12.68 -2.36 10.27
C ASP A 93 -12.04 -3.54 9.53
N GLY A 94 -10.93 -4.09 10.05
CA GLY A 94 -10.25 -5.24 9.46
C GLY A 94 -9.48 -4.88 8.19
N LEU A 95 -8.69 -3.81 8.25
CA LEU A 95 -7.89 -3.31 7.14
C LEU A 95 -6.77 -4.29 6.74
N GLN A 96 -6.45 -4.29 5.45
CA GLN A 96 -5.31 -4.98 4.85
C GLN A 96 -4.54 -3.98 4.00
N ALA A 97 -3.21 -4.02 4.06
CA ALA A 97 -2.35 -3.21 3.21
C ALA A 97 -1.54 -4.11 2.28
N GLU A 98 -1.42 -3.69 1.03
CA GLU A 98 -0.53 -4.29 0.05
C GLU A 98 0.45 -3.20 -0.41
N LEU A 99 1.74 -3.47 -0.30
CA LEU A 99 2.78 -2.61 -0.86
C LEU A 99 2.93 -2.90 -2.36
N GLN A 100 2.81 -1.87 -3.19
CA GLN A 100 3.03 -1.97 -4.64
C GLN A 100 4.35 -1.29 -4.99
N GLU A 101 5.31 -2.07 -5.48
CA GLU A 101 6.59 -1.53 -5.95
C GLU A 101 6.42 -1.05 -7.41
N ASP A 102 6.35 0.27 -7.61
CA ASP A 102 6.40 0.88 -8.95
C ASP A 102 7.76 1.54 -9.27
N GLY A 103 8.74 1.41 -8.36
CA GLY A 103 10.13 1.83 -8.56
C GLY A 103 10.39 3.33 -8.48
N GLN A 104 9.36 4.18 -8.35
CA GLN A 104 9.50 5.63 -8.24
C GLN A 104 8.70 6.26 -7.10
N THR A 105 7.60 5.65 -6.67
CA THR A 105 6.77 6.15 -5.58
C THR A 105 6.45 5.06 -4.57
N ASP A 106 6.29 5.46 -3.30
CA ASP A 106 5.77 4.53 -2.31
C ASP A 106 4.26 4.44 -2.48
N ASN A 107 3.75 3.22 -2.68
CA ASN A 107 2.37 3.01 -3.09
C ASN A 107 1.74 1.88 -2.28
N TRP A 108 0.75 2.23 -1.46
CA TRP A 108 0.00 1.29 -0.65
C TRP A 108 -1.41 1.18 -1.17
N ARG A 109 -1.90 -0.05 -1.30
CA ARG A 109 -3.32 -0.33 -1.48
C ARG A 109 -3.90 -0.81 -0.16
N ILE A 110 -4.87 -0.06 0.36
CA ILE A 110 -5.61 -0.40 1.57
C ILE A 110 -6.98 -0.95 1.19
N THR A 111 -7.31 -2.13 1.69
CA THR A 111 -8.60 -2.82 1.48
C THR A 111 -9.20 -3.23 2.82
N LEU A 112 -10.49 -3.58 2.80
CA LEU A 112 -11.16 -4.21 3.94
C LEU A 112 -11.17 -5.73 3.73
N LYS A 113 -10.84 -6.49 4.78
CA LYS A 113 -10.94 -7.96 4.79
C LYS A 113 -12.38 -8.43 4.58
N ASP A 114 -13.33 -7.76 5.23
CA ASP A 114 -14.77 -7.99 5.07
C ASP A 114 -15.49 -6.63 4.95
N PRO A 115 -15.63 -6.11 3.72
CA PRO A 115 -16.28 -4.83 3.49
C PRO A 115 -17.74 -4.78 3.94
N VAL A 116 -18.44 -5.91 3.96
CA VAL A 116 -19.85 -5.98 4.39
C VAL A 116 -19.94 -5.87 5.89
N ALA A 117 -19.15 -6.67 6.63
CA ALA A 117 -19.13 -6.61 8.09
C ALA A 117 -18.69 -5.25 8.62
N ALA A 118 -17.67 -4.63 8.00
CA ALA A 118 -17.21 -3.29 8.36
C ALA A 118 -18.31 -2.23 8.21
N ARG A 119 -19.05 -2.24 7.08
CA ARG A 119 -20.18 -1.32 6.90
C ARG A 119 -21.29 -1.56 7.91
N HIS A 120 -21.61 -2.82 8.18
CA HIS A 120 -22.64 -3.17 9.17
C HIS A 120 -22.29 -2.65 10.56
N GLN A 121 -21.05 -2.87 10.99
CA GLN A 121 -20.53 -2.37 12.25
C GLN A 121 -20.64 -0.84 12.37
N ARG A 122 -20.46 -0.11 11.26
CA ARG A 122 -20.54 1.36 11.21
C ARG A 122 -21.95 1.90 10.90
N GLY A 123 -22.92 1.03 10.65
CA GLY A 123 -24.29 1.44 10.29
C GLY A 123 -24.42 2.00 8.86
N TYR A 124 -23.54 1.62 7.94
CA TYR A 124 -23.52 2.09 6.54
C TYR A 124 -24.23 1.13 5.55
N ASP A 125 -25.02 0.17 6.03
CA ASP A 125 -25.62 -0.91 5.22
C ASP A 125 -26.61 -0.45 4.15
N SER A 126 -27.10 0.78 4.24
CA SER A 126 -28.05 1.36 3.29
C SER A 126 -27.46 1.63 1.90
N PHE A 127 -26.13 1.61 1.76
CA PHE A 127 -25.44 1.97 0.53
C PHE A 127 -24.89 0.71 -0.17
N ASN A 128 -25.67 0.12 -1.08
CA ASN A 128 -25.34 -1.12 -1.80
C ASN A 128 -24.37 -0.87 -2.99
N HIS A 129 -23.35 -0.04 -2.79
CA HIS A 129 -22.36 0.29 -3.81
C HIS A 129 -21.15 -0.66 -3.68
N GLY A 130 -20.92 -1.49 -4.71
CA GLY A 130 -19.66 -2.18 -5.03
C GLY A 130 -18.91 -2.87 -3.87
N MET A 131 -18.89 -4.21 -3.86
CA MET A 131 -18.30 -4.99 -2.77
C MET A 131 -16.76 -4.89 -2.60
N ASN A 132 -16.03 -4.20 -3.49
CA ASN A 132 -14.56 -4.25 -3.56
C ASN A 132 -13.93 -2.86 -3.64
N CYS A 133 -14.11 -2.04 -2.61
CA CYS A 133 -13.50 -0.73 -2.53
C CYS A 133 -12.11 -0.76 -1.89
N SER A 134 -11.22 0.13 -2.34
CA SER A 134 -9.88 0.29 -1.80
C SER A 134 -9.50 1.77 -1.71
N ILE A 135 -8.52 2.08 -0.87
CA ILE A 135 -7.85 3.38 -0.83
C ILE A 135 -6.44 3.15 -1.29
N ARG A 136 -6.01 3.83 -2.36
CA ARG A 136 -4.60 3.90 -2.69
C ARG A 136 -3.99 5.09 -1.98
N LEU A 137 -2.89 4.87 -1.27
CA LEU A 137 -2.04 5.90 -0.72
C LEU A 137 -0.78 5.93 -1.56
N GLN A 138 -0.50 7.05 -2.23
CA GLN A 138 0.70 7.22 -3.01
C GLN A 138 1.49 8.39 -2.48
N ARG A 139 2.77 8.17 -2.16
CA ARG A 139 3.67 9.22 -1.71
C ARG A 139 4.68 9.54 -2.80
N ASP A 140 4.64 10.78 -3.26
CA ASP A 140 5.64 11.37 -4.14
C ASP A 140 6.36 12.50 -3.39
N GLY A 141 7.52 12.17 -2.83
CA GLY A 141 8.29 13.08 -1.96
C GLY A 141 7.49 13.56 -0.75
N ASP A 142 7.13 14.86 -0.78
CA ASP A 142 6.37 15.52 0.27
C ASP A 142 4.86 15.54 0.01
N LYS A 143 4.39 15.05 -1.13
CA LYS A 143 2.96 14.99 -1.44
C LYS A 143 2.42 13.59 -1.19
N LEU A 144 1.35 13.52 -0.41
CA LEU A 144 0.54 12.32 -0.24
C LEU A 144 -0.74 12.45 -1.07
N HIS A 145 -1.01 11.44 -1.87
CA HIS A 145 -2.23 11.28 -2.62
C HIS A 145 -3.09 10.18 -1.96
N VAL A 146 -4.33 10.53 -1.62
CA VAL A 146 -5.35 9.61 -1.11
C VAL A 146 -6.36 9.39 -2.23
N LEU A 147 -6.32 8.22 -2.86
CA LEU A 147 -7.13 7.88 -4.03
C LEU A 147 -8.14 6.77 -3.69
N PRO A 148 -9.37 7.12 -3.29
CA PRO A 148 -10.41 6.12 -3.07
C PRO A 148 -10.89 5.55 -4.41
N SER A 149 -11.02 4.22 -4.51
CA SER A 149 -11.51 3.56 -5.73
C SER A 149 -13.03 3.64 -5.89
N CYS A 150 -13.73 4.04 -4.84
CA CYS A 150 -15.16 4.24 -4.83
C CYS A 150 -15.52 5.22 -3.70
N PRO A 151 -16.66 5.91 -3.78
CA PRO A 151 -17.15 6.72 -2.67
C PRO A 151 -17.64 5.88 -1.45
N ALA A 152 -17.75 4.56 -1.64
CA ALA A 152 -18.53 3.63 -0.85
C ALA A 152 -17.74 2.73 0.13
N LEU A 153 -16.53 3.10 0.55
CA LEU A 153 -16.03 2.51 1.80
C LEU A 153 -16.97 2.81 2.99
N CYS A 154 -17.79 3.87 2.84
CA CYS A 154 -18.67 4.41 3.88
C CYS A 154 -19.75 5.39 3.32
N GLY A 155 -19.75 5.71 2.03
CA GLY A 155 -20.89 6.36 1.36
C GLY A 155 -21.09 7.85 1.64
N SER A 156 -20.16 8.54 2.30
CA SER A 156 -20.36 9.91 2.78
C SER A 156 -20.14 11.02 1.75
N ARG A 157 -19.70 10.68 0.52
CA ARG A 157 -19.50 11.66 -0.56
C ARG A 157 -19.83 11.09 -1.92
N VAL A 158 -20.13 11.98 -2.85
CA VAL A 158 -20.15 11.69 -4.29
C VAL A 158 -18.86 12.27 -4.88
N ASN A 159 -18.02 11.39 -5.43
CA ASN A 159 -16.98 11.72 -6.42
C ASN A 159 -15.94 12.79 -6.04
N PHE A 160 -14.94 12.42 -5.23
CA PHE A 160 -13.59 12.91 -5.52
C PHE A 160 -12.74 11.70 -5.93
N THR A 161 -11.88 11.92 -6.91
CA THR A 161 -10.95 10.92 -7.43
C THR A 161 -9.64 10.92 -6.67
N GLU A 162 -9.29 12.07 -6.09
CA GLU A 162 -8.05 12.25 -5.36
C GLU A 162 -8.13 13.38 -4.32
N LEU A 163 -7.60 13.12 -3.12
CA LEU A 163 -7.19 14.13 -2.16
C LEU A 163 -5.66 14.17 -2.12
N SER A 164 -5.08 15.27 -2.60
CA SER A 164 -3.66 15.57 -2.54
C SER A 164 -3.37 16.40 -1.28
N VAL A 165 -2.36 16.01 -0.50
CA VAL A 165 -1.91 16.75 0.69
C VAL A 165 -0.41 16.97 0.61
N ASP A 166 0.03 18.22 0.67
CA ASP A 166 1.44 18.55 0.88
C ASP A 166 1.76 18.38 2.38
N LEU A 167 2.61 17.41 2.70
CA LEU A 167 2.94 17.03 4.08
C LEU A 167 3.84 18.06 4.79
N LYS A 168 4.44 19.00 4.06
CA LYS A 168 5.25 20.09 4.64
C LYS A 168 4.41 21.33 4.91
N THR A 169 3.57 21.73 3.97
CA THR A 169 2.77 22.96 4.07
C THR A 169 1.40 22.72 4.69
N GLY A 170 0.89 21.49 4.61
CA GLY A 170 -0.48 21.13 4.98
C GLY A 170 -1.51 21.56 3.94
N GLU A 171 -1.10 22.03 2.77
CA GLU A 171 -2.01 22.42 1.70
C GLU A 171 -2.73 21.19 1.14
N CYS A 172 -4.05 21.31 1.00
CA CYS A 172 -4.91 20.25 0.49
C CYS A 172 -5.53 20.64 -0.85
N ASN A 173 -5.58 19.69 -1.77
CA ASN A 173 -6.26 19.84 -3.05
C ASN A 173 -7.21 18.65 -3.29
N TYR A 174 -8.43 18.96 -3.71
CA TYR A 174 -9.48 18.00 -4.00
C TYR A 174 -9.77 17.97 -5.50
N GLN A 175 -9.60 16.80 -6.12
CA GLN A 175 -9.91 16.56 -7.53
C GLN A 175 -11.15 15.69 -7.71
#